data_AF-A0A369XXC9-F1
#
_entry.id   AF-A0A369XXC9-F1
#
_cell.length_a   1.000
_cell.length_b   1.000
_cell.length_c   1.000
_cell.angle_alpha   90.00
_cell.angle_beta   90.00
_cell.angle_gamma   90.00
#
_symmetry.space_group_name_H-M   'P 1'
#
loop_
_entity.id
_entity.type
_entity.pdbx_description
1 polymer ?
#
loop_
_entity_poly.entity_id
_entity_poly.type
_entity_poly.pdbx_seq_one_letter_code
_entity_poly.pdbx_strand_id
1 'polypeptide(L)'
;MCDRTKLIEYIGKTASSVIGIGNPPLGVALYAATELSQILFSFSEGRSQIRGKKVVSFLEEAMRFIENEIEDIDQAFLEGEYFIEVLEKIFIKVANNTSEYKKDIFKQIFRNEIKRSTPNGLSATFLNIIPELDDIEIKMLKYISENQLPLIIGSENNWINVEKIKEHLINIGIDQAIIDERFEMYLYDLKFKGLLSNQELIGIENIRVTPLSEGLIKYIKAE
;
A
#
# COMPACT_ATOMS: atom_id res chain seq x y z
N MET A 1 18.24 25.88 2.83
CA MET A 1 16.97 26.46 2.34
C MET A 1 16.72 25.91 0.94
N CYS A 2 15.78 24.97 0.77
CA CYS A 2 15.32 24.59 -0.56
C CYS A 2 14.32 25.67 -0.99
N ASP A 3 14.62 26.34 -2.09
CA ASP A 3 13.90 27.50 -2.59
C ASP A 3 12.54 27.05 -3.14
N ARG A 4 11.46 27.45 -2.46
CA ARG A 4 10.04 27.19 -2.80
C ARG A 4 9.76 27.39 -4.29
N THR A 5 10.41 28.38 -4.88
CA THR A 5 10.32 28.73 -6.29
C THR A 5 10.85 27.62 -7.18
N LYS A 6 12.01 27.04 -6.84
CA LYS A 6 12.68 26.02 -7.66
C LYS A 6 11.96 24.70 -7.72
N LEU A 7 11.27 24.31 -6.65
CA LEU A 7 10.54 23.04 -6.63
C LEU A 7 9.18 23.15 -7.33
N ILE A 8 8.45 24.25 -7.13
CA ILE A 8 7.23 24.54 -7.90
C ILE A 8 7.59 24.70 -9.38
N GLU A 9 8.70 25.34 -9.69
CA GLU A 9 9.20 25.47 -11.06
C GLU A 9 9.70 24.14 -11.63
N TYR A 10 10.30 23.25 -10.82
CA TYR A 10 10.69 21.90 -11.25
C TYR A 10 9.46 21.04 -11.52
N ILE A 11 8.53 20.92 -10.56
CA ILE A 11 7.29 20.16 -10.71
C ILE A 11 6.43 20.74 -11.85
N GLY A 12 6.34 22.06 -11.95
CA GLY A 12 5.66 22.76 -13.04
C GLY A 12 6.34 22.58 -14.39
N LYS A 13 7.67 22.52 -14.45
CA LYS A 13 8.42 22.19 -15.67
C LYS A 13 8.24 20.73 -16.07
N THR A 14 8.25 19.80 -15.12
CA THR A 14 8.04 18.38 -15.39
C THR A 14 6.60 18.11 -15.85
N ALA A 15 5.61 18.75 -15.21
CA ALA A 15 4.21 18.71 -15.65
C ALA A 15 4.05 19.34 -17.04
N SER A 16 4.63 20.51 -17.28
CA SER A 16 4.56 21.20 -18.58
C SER A 16 5.32 20.47 -19.69
N SER A 17 6.46 19.85 -19.40
CA SER A 17 7.22 19.06 -20.38
C SER A 17 6.47 17.79 -20.77
N VAL A 18 5.75 17.18 -19.83
CA VAL A 18 4.92 16.01 -20.09
C VAL A 18 3.65 16.37 -20.88
N ILE A 19 3.00 17.50 -20.55
CA ILE A 19 1.90 18.07 -21.36
C ILE A 19 2.39 18.38 -22.79
N GLY A 20 3.63 18.82 -22.95
CA GLY A 20 4.25 19.12 -24.25
C GLY A 20 4.64 17.89 -25.10
N ILE A 21 4.74 16.69 -24.51
CA ILE A 21 5.12 15.45 -25.22
C ILE A 21 3.91 14.72 -25.84
N GLY A 22 2.69 15.28 -25.73
CA GLY A 22 1.54 14.79 -26.48
C GLY A 22 0.82 13.61 -25.82
N ASN A 23 0.95 13.44 -24.51
CA ASN A 23 0.16 12.48 -23.74
C ASN A 23 -0.74 13.21 -22.71
N PRO A 24 -1.90 13.77 -23.14
CA PRO A 24 -2.84 14.52 -22.28
C PRO A 24 -3.24 13.82 -20.96
N PRO A 25 -3.43 12.48 -20.90
CA PRO A 25 -3.77 11.78 -19.66
C PRO A 25 -2.69 11.93 -18.57
N LEU A 26 -1.42 11.91 -18.98
CA LEU A 26 -0.27 12.07 -18.10
C LEU A 26 -0.20 13.51 -17.56
N GLY A 27 -0.56 14.48 -18.40
CA GLY A 27 -0.63 15.89 -18.05
C GLY A 27 -1.71 16.22 -17.01
N VAL A 28 -2.87 15.58 -17.06
CA VAL A 28 -3.97 15.80 -16.10
C VAL A 28 -3.70 15.11 -14.77
N ALA A 29 -3.19 13.86 -14.79
CA ALA A 29 -2.74 13.18 -13.57
C ALA A 29 -1.62 13.97 -12.88
N LEU A 30 -0.72 14.59 -13.66
CA LEU A 30 0.30 15.50 -13.15
C LEU A 30 -0.27 16.81 -12.65
N TYR A 31 -1.26 17.40 -13.31
CA TYR A 31 -1.90 18.63 -12.85
C TYR A 31 -2.60 18.41 -11.50
N ALA A 32 -3.36 17.30 -11.38
CA ALA A 32 -3.91 16.86 -10.10
C ALA A 32 -2.81 16.60 -9.07
N ALA A 33 -1.72 15.93 -9.44
CA ALA A 33 -0.55 15.76 -8.57
C ALA A 33 0.14 17.08 -8.20
N THR A 34 0.08 18.12 -9.03
CA THR A 34 0.65 19.45 -8.75
C THR A 34 -0.21 20.28 -7.82
N GLU A 35 -1.54 20.29 -8.00
CA GLU A 35 -2.51 20.85 -7.05
C GLU A 35 -2.40 20.13 -5.70
N LEU A 36 -2.32 18.80 -5.73
CA LEU A 36 -2.07 17.96 -4.57
C LEU A 36 -0.70 18.22 -3.95
N SER A 37 0.33 18.48 -4.74
CA SER A 37 1.64 18.86 -4.23
C SER A 37 1.57 20.21 -3.52
N GLN A 38 0.76 21.17 -3.97
CA GLN A 38 0.55 22.45 -3.29
C GLN A 38 -0.22 22.28 -1.97
N ILE A 39 -1.22 21.39 -1.93
CA ILE A 39 -1.92 21.01 -0.69
C ILE A 39 -0.97 20.29 0.27
N LEU A 40 -0.15 19.36 -0.22
CA LEU A 40 0.86 18.65 0.58
C LEU A 40 1.99 19.59 1.02
N PHE A 41 2.30 20.62 0.24
CA PHE A 41 3.26 21.67 0.60
C PHE A 41 2.71 22.60 1.68
N SER A 42 1.43 22.98 1.62
CA SER A 42 0.79 23.75 2.69
C SER A 42 0.65 22.93 3.98
N PHE A 43 0.48 21.60 3.88
CA PHE A 43 0.67 20.67 5.01
C PHE A 43 2.14 20.59 5.51
N SER A 44 3.12 20.77 4.61
CA SER A 44 4.56 20.70 4.93
C SER A 44 5.13 21.98 5.54
N GLU A 45 4.52 23.15 5.29
CA GLU A 45 4.94 24.43 5.86
C GLU A 45 4.89 24.42 7.40
N GLY A 46 4.16 23.47 8.01
CA GLY A 46 4.17 23.21 9.45
C GLY A 46 5.13 22.10 9.93
N ARG A 47 5.58 21.14 9.09
CA ARG A 47 6.33 19.93 9.54
C ARG A 47 7.30 19.34 8.49
N SER A 48 8.57 19.75 8.58
CA SER A 48 9.82 19.13 8.04
C SER A 48 9.96 18.86 6.52
N GLN A 49 11.06 19.36 5.93
CA GLN A 49 11.50 19.13 4.54
C GLN A 49 11.62 17.65 4.13
N ILE A 50 11.74 16.74 5.10
CA ILE A 50 11.92 15.30 4.86
C ILE A 50 10.64 14.67 4.28
N ARG A 51 9.45 15.13 4.72
CA ARG A 51 8.17 14.59 4.23
C ARG A 51 7.92 14.95 2.76
N GLY A 52 8.19 16.20 2.38
CA GLY A 52 8.10 16.64 0.99
C GLY A 52 9.01 15.84 0.06
N LYS A 53 10.25 15.55 0.47
CA LYS A 53 11.18 14.71 -0.31
C LYS A 53 10.66 13.29 -0.53
N LYS A 54 10.04 12.68 0.48
CA LYS A 54 9.45 11.32 0.37
C LYS A 54 8.34 11.29 -0.67
N VAL A 55 7.47 12.30 -0.67
CA VAL A 55 6.36 12.41 -1.64
C VAL A 55 6.90 12.65 -3.04
N VAL A 56 7.87 13.55 -3.22
CA VAL A 56 8.45 13.82 -4.54
C VAL A 56 9.13 12.57 -5.10
N SER A 57 9.92 11.84 -4.31
CA SER A 57 10.54 10.58 -4.74
C SER A 57 9.48 9.55 -5.14
N PHE A 58 8.40 9.42 -4.37
CA PHE A 58 7.29 8.53 -4.71
C PHE A 58 6.62 8.93 -6.03
N LEU A 59 6.38 10.23 -6.25
CA LEU A 59 5.81 10.77 -7.48
C LEU A 59 6.70 10.51 -8.69
N GLU A 60 8.01 10.76 -8.59
CA GLU A 60 8.95 10.52 -9.69
C GLU A 60 8.97 9.04 -10.10
N GLU A 61 8.91 8.12 -9.14
CA GLU A 61 8.84 6.69 -9.41
C GLU A 61 7.48 6.25 -9.97
N ALA A 62 6.40 6.82 -9.45
CA ALA A 62 5.05 6.62 -9.97
C ALA A 62 4.93 7.08 -11.43
N MET A 63 5.50 8.23 -11.78
CA MET A 63 5.51 8.76 -13.14
C MET A 63 6.24 7.83 -14.10
N ARG A 64 7.44 7.36 -13.72
CA ARG A 64 8.18 6.39 -14.52
C ARG A 64 7.40 5.11 -14.77
N PHE A 65 6.59 4.67 -13.82
CA PHE A 65 5.72 3.52 -14.02
C PHE A 65 4.63 3.82 -15.07
N ILE A 66 3.92 4.94 -14.94
CA ILE A 66 2.85 5.30 -15.86
C ILE A 66 3.39 5.44 -17.30
N GLU A 67 4.55 6.10 -17.45
CA GLU A 67 5.21 6.30 -18.74
C GLU A 67 5.63 5.00 -19.44
N ASN A 68 5.99 3.96 -18.66
CA ASN A 68 6.57 2.74 -19.21
C ASN A 68 5.58 1.56 -19.29
N GLU A 69 4.55 1.52 -18.45
CA GLU A 69 3.73 0.31 -18.26
C GLU A 69 2.24 0.48 -18.57
N ILE A 70 1.77 1.70 -18.89
CA ILE A 70 0.34 1.95 -19.11
C ILE A 70 0.12 2.50 -20.52
N GLU A 71 -0.26 1.61 -21.43
CA GLU A 71 -0.57 1.94 -22.83
C GLU A 71 -1.98 2.57 -22.97
N ASP A 72 -2.96 2.11 -22.18
CA ASP A 72 -4.34 2.58 -22.21
C ASP A 72 -4.79 3.09 -20.83
N ILE A 73 -4.89 4.41 -20.69
CA ILE A 73 -5.35 5.08 -19.46
C ILE A 73 -6.82 5.47 -19.60
N ASP A 74 -7.67 5.02 -18.67
CA ASP A 74 -9.05 5.48 -18.53
C ASP A 74 -9.06 6.90 -17.95
N GLN A 75 -8.99 7.90 -18.83
CA GLN A 75 -8.88 9.31 -18.45
C GLN A 75 -10.07 9.79 -17.61
N ALA A 76 -11.29 9.36 -17.94
CA ALA A 76 -12.48 9.74 -17.20
C ALA A 76 -12.46 9.21 -15.76
N PHE A 77 -11.84 8.05 -15.54
CA PHE A 77 -11.62 7.50 -14.21
C PHE A 77 -10.57 8.30 -13.41
N LEU A 78 -9.45 8.67 -14.03
CA LEU A 78 -8.40 9.46 -13.37
C LEU A 78 -8.88 10.88 -12.99
N GLU A 79 -9.79 11.44 -13.76
CA GLU A 79 -10.46 12.72 -13.47
C GLU A 79 -11.58 12.58 -12.44
N GLY A 80 -11.97 11.36 -12.10
CA GLY A 80 -13.03 11.08 -11.13
C GLY A 80 -12.59 11.41 -9.70
N GLU A 81 -13.50 12.00 -8.93
CA GLU A 81 -13.31 12.34 -7.51
C GLU A 81 -12.81 11.14 -6.69
N TYR A 82 -13.30 9.94 -6.99
CA TYR A 82 -12.86 8.71 -6.32
C TYR A 82 -11.34 8.47 -6.44
N PHE A 83 -10.80 8.58 -7.65
CA PHE A 83 -9.37 8.34 -7.88
C PHE A 83 -8.54 9.42 -7.17
N ILE A 84 -8.97 10.68 -7.26
CA ILE A 84 -8.32 11.81 -6.57
C ILE A 84 -8.30 11.58 -5.05
N GLU A 85 -9.42 11.17 -4.45
CA GLU A 85 -9.48 10.86 -3.02
C GLU A 85 -8.56 9.69 -2.61
N VAL A 86 -8.49 8.64 -3.42
CA VAL A 86 -7.61 7.49 -3.18
C VAL A 86 -6.15 7.94 -3.25
N LEU A 87 -5.82 8.75 -4.25
CA LEU A 87 -4.49 9.29 -4.47
C LEU A 87 -4.04 10.20 -3.33
N GLU A 88 -4.91 11.09 -2.87
CA GLU A 88 -4.72 11.93 -1.68
C GLU A 88 -4.37 11.10 -0.45
N LYS A 89 -5.17 10.06 -0.19
CA LYS A 89 -4.97 9.16 0.95
C LYS A 89 -3.61 8.48 0.85
N ILE A 90 -3.25 7.94 -0.32
CA ILE A 90 -1.94 7.31 -0.56
C ILE A 90 -0.79 8.28 -0.25
N PHE A 91 -0.83 9.51 -0.76
CA PHE A 91 0.25 10.48 -0.53
C PHE A 91 0.39 10.85 0.94
N ILE A 92 -0.72 11.08 1.64
CA ILE A 92 -0.71 11.36 3.09
C ILE A 92 -0.08 10.19 3.85
N LYS A 93 -0.42 8.93 3.50
CA LYS A 93 0.19 7.76 4.15
C LYS A 93 1.69 7.67 3.83
N VAL A 94 2.10 7.81 2.57
CA VAL A 94 3.52 7.77 2.15
C VAL A 94 4.35 8.85 2.84
N ALA A 95 3.84 10.09 2.92
CA ALA A 95 4.52 11.21 3.56
C ALA A 95 4.82 10.94 5.05
N ASN A 96 3.88 10.27 5.72
CA ASN A 96 3.96 9.98 7.15
C ASN A 96 4.62 8.63 7.47
N ASN A 97 4.89 7.77 6.48
CA ASN A 97 5.47 6.45 6.70
C ASN A 97 7.01 6.47 6.67
N THR A 98 7.61 5.61 7.50
CA THR A 98 9.06 5.40 7.57
C THR A 98 9.49 4.02 7.04
N SER A 99 8.58 3.06 6.93
CA SER A 99 8.88 1.75 6.35
C SER A 99 8.98 1.86 4.83
N GLU A 100 10.11 1.46 4.26
CA GLU A 100 10.27 1.32 2.81
C GLU A 100 9.38 0.21 2.25
N TYR A 101 9.22 -0.89 3.00
CA TYR A 101 8.35 -1.99 2.59
C TYR A 101 6.90 -1.54 2.40
N LYS A 102 6.35 -0.74 3.33
CA LYS A 102 5.01 -0.17 3.17
C LYS A 102 4.93 0.86 2.04
N LYS A 103 5.99 1.62 1.78
CA LYS A 103 6.01 2.53 0.63
C LYS A 103 5.91 1.74 -0.68
N ASP A 104 6.60 0.62 -0.80
CA ASP A 104 6.49 -0.24 -1.98
C ASP A 104 5.08 -0.83 -2.11
N ILE A 105 4.42 -1.17 -1.00
CA ILE A 105 3.00 -1.54 -1.01
C ILE A 105 2.12 -0.39 -1.53
N PHE A 106 2.32 0.84 -1.05
CA PHE A 106 1.57 2.00 -1.55
C PHE A 106 1.84 2.28 -3.03
N LYS A 107 3.07 2.03 -3.52
CA LYS A 107 3.38 2.11 -4.95
C LYS A 107 2.56 1.07 -5.70
N GLN A 108 2.55 -0.19 -5.26
CA GLN A 108 1.77 -1.24 -5.91
C GLN A 108 0.28 -0.89 -5.93
N ILE A 109 -0.27 -0.40 -4.82
CA ILE A 109 -1.67 0.03 -4.75
C ILE A 109 -1.95 1.14 -5.76
N PHE A 110 -1.10 2.16 -5.82
CA PHE A 110 -1.24 3.24 -6.79
C PHE A 110 -1.27 2.72 -8.23
N ARG A 111 -0.37 1.78 -8.56
CA ARG A 111 -0.35 1.11 -9.87
C ARG A 111 -1.67 0.39 -10.17
N ASN A 112 -2.17 -0.33 -9.18
CA ASN A 112 -3.38 -1.14 -9.30
C ASN A 112 -4.63 -0.29 -9.48
N GLU A 113 -4.70 0.85 -8.79
CA GLU A 113 -5.80 1.80 -8.91
C GLU A 113 -5.82 2.45 -10.29
N ILE A 114 -4.65 2.82 -10.85
CA ILE A 114 -4.59 3.38 -12.22
C ILE A 114 -5.04 2.36 -13.26
N LYS A 115 -4.61 1.11 -13.12
CA LYS A 115 -5.03 0.00 -14.00
C LYS A 115 -6.48 -0.44 -13.77
N ARG A 116 -7.16 0.10 -12.74
CA ARG A 116 -8.51 -0.28 -12.33
C ARG A 116 -8.63 -1.79 -12.01
N SER A 117 -7.53 -2.39 -11.60
CA SER A 117 -7.39 -3.80 -11.20
C SER A 117 -7.92 -4.07 -9.79
N THR A 118 -8.25 -3.03 -9.05
CA THR A 118 -8.74 -3.11 -7.67
C THR A 118 -10.27 -3.24 -7.59
N PRO A 119 -10.80 -4.22 -6.84
CA PRO A 119 -12.23 -4.35 -6.63
C PRO A 119 -12.79 -3.13 -5.88
N ASN A 120 -13.70 -2.40 -6.52
CA ASN A 120 -14.33 -1.21 -5.95
C ASN A 120 -15.01 -1.51 -4.60
N GLY A 121 -14.78 -0.64 -3.60
CA GLY A 121 -15.58 -0.56 -2.37
C GLY A 121 -14.82 -0.65 -1.05
N LEU A 122 -13.59 -1.17 -1.03
CA LEU A 122 -12.80 -1.34 0.20
C LEU A 122 -11.44 -0.65 0.21
N SER A 123 -11.03 0.02 -0.88
CA SER A 123 -9.74 0.72 -0.98
C SER A 123 -9.50 1.67 0.21
N ALA A 124 -10.50 2.48 0.58
CA ALA A 124 -10.37 3.40 1.71
C ALA A 124 -10.16 2.67 3.05
N THR A 125 -10.85 1.54 3.25
CA THR A 125 -10.68 0.68 4.43
C THR A 125 -9.28 0.10 4.48
N PHE A 126 -8.79 -0.47 3.38
CA PHE A 126 -7.46 -1.06 3.31
C PHE A 126 -6.34 -0.03 3.46
N LEU A 127 -6.48 1.14 2.86
CA LEU A 127 -5.54 2.26 3.04
C LEU A 127 -5.44 2.75 4.49
N ASN A 128 -6.47 2.52 5.31
CA ASN A 128 -6.43 2.82 6.74
C ASN A 128 -5.82 1.70 7.57
N ILE A 129 -5.98 0.43 7.16
CA ILE A 129 -5.42 -0.73 7.87
C ILE A 129 -3.90 -0.85 7.63
N ILE A 130 -3.41 -0.72 6.39
CA ILE A 130 -1.99 -0.96 6.04
C ILE A 130 -0.99 -0.17 6.90
N PRO A 131 -1.20 1.14 7.18
CA PRO A 131 -0.29 1.90 8.04
C PRO A 131 -0.15 1.31 9.45
N GLU A 132 -1.22 0.72 9.99
CA GLU A 132 -1.32 0.20 11.35
C GLU A 132 -0.70 -1.18 11.53
N LEU A 133 -0.41 -1.89 10.44
CA LEU A 133 0.21 -3.22 10.49
C LEU A 133 1.72 -3.13 10.54
N ASP A 134 2.41 -3.92 11.34
CA ASP A 134 3.87 -4.04 11.23
C ASP A 134 4.28 -4.73 9.91
N ASP A 135 5.53 -4.52 9.48
CA ASP A 135 6.05 -5.18 8.27
C ASP A 135 6.06 -6.71 8.43
N ILE A 136 6.30 -7.20 9.66
CA ILE A 136 6.23 -8.63 9.98
C ILE A 136 4.80 -9.15 9.89
N GLU A 137 3.82 -8.38 10.36
CA GLU A 137 2.40 -8.74 10.30
C GLU A 137 1.92 -8.88 8.85
N ILE A 138 2.32 -7.97 7.98
CA ILE A 138 2.00 -8.05 6.55
C ILE A 138 2.64 -9.30 5.92
N LYS A 139 3.88 -9.63 6.27
CA LYS A 139 4.55 -10.86 5.81
C LYS A 139 3.83 -12.11 6.29
N MET A 140 3.39 -12.13 7.55
CA MET A 140 2.58 -13.23 8.11
C MET A 140 1.27 -13.39 7.33
N LEU A 141 0.51 -12.32 7.13
CA LEU A 141 -0.75 -12.37 6.38
C LEU A 141 -0.54 -12.87 4.95
N LYS A 142 0.52 -12.40 4.27
CA LYS A 142 0.86 -12.86 2.92
C LYS A 142 1.15 -14.35 2.88
N TYR A 143 1.99 -14.85 3.79
CA TYR A 143 2.31 -16.27 3.88
C TYR A 143 1.06 -17.13 4.16
N ILE A 144 0.24 -16.73 5.14
CA ILE A 144 -0.97 -17.46 5.51
C ILE A 144 -1.93 -17.51 4.32
N SER A 145 -2.15 -16.38 3.64
CA SER A 145 -3.02 -16.29 2.47
C SER A 145 -2.54 -17.11 1.27
N GLU A 146 -1.22 -17.27 1.08
CA GLU A 146 -0.65 -18.04 -0.05
C GLU A 146 -0.69 -19.55 0.19
N ASN A 147 -0.66 -19.96 1.46
CA ASN A 147 -0.66 -21.37 1.86
C ASN A 147 -2.06 -21.86 2.28
N GLN A 148 -3.09 -21.08 1.94
CA GLN A 148 -4.49 -21.41 2.16
C GLN A 148 -5.23 -21.46 0.83
N LEU A 149 -6.16 -22.42 0.71
CA LEU A 149 -7.16 -22.38 -0.35
C LEU A 149 -8.04 -21.14 -0.18
N PRO A 150 -8.59 -20.55 -1.25
CA PRO A 150 -9.58 -19.48 -1.13
C PRO A 150 -10.73 -19.91 -0.22
N LEU A 151 -11.25 -19.01 0.62
CA LEU A 151 -12.41 -19.24 1.48
C LEU A 151 -13.65 -19.69 0.67
N ILE A 152 -13.82 -21.01 0.51
CA ILE A 152 -15.11 -21.60 0.11
C ILE A 152 -15.94 -21.75 1.39
N ILE A 153 -17.16 -21.20 1.36
CA ILE A 153 -18.13 -21.30 2.47
C ILE A 153 -18.30 -22.79 2.84
N GLY A 154 -17.97 -23.15 4.09
CA GLY A 154 -18.12 -24.51 4.63
C GLY A 154 -16.84 -25.38 4.66
N SER A 155 -15.68 -24.88 4.22
CA SER A 155 -14.41 -25.62 4.30
C SER A 155 -13.76 -25.49 5.69
N GLU A 156 -13.82 -26.55 6.50
CA GLU A 156 -13.15 -26.67 7.82
C GLU A 156 -11.65 -27.00 7.75
N ASN A 157 -11.12 -27.41 6.59
CA ASN A 157 -9.79 -28.05 6.49
C ASN A 157 -8.65 -27.13 5.99
N ASN A 158 -8.74 -25.82 6.22
CA ASN A 158 -7.81 -24.87 5.61
C ASN A 158 -7.18 -23.93 6.64
N TRP A 159 -6.55 -24.52 7.65
CA TRP A 159 -5.85 -23.81 8.71
C TRP A 159 -4.35 -24.03 8.63
N ILE A 160 -3.57 -23.04 9.09
CA ILE A 160 -2.12 -23.11 9.18
C ILE A 160 -1.71 -23.17 10.65
N ASN A 161 -0.85 -24.14 10.96
CA ASN A 161 -0.22 -24.24 12.28
C ASN A 161 0.72 -23.04 12.49
N VAL A 162 0.61 -22.41 13.65
CA VAL A 162 1.44 -21.29 14.10
C VAL A 162 2.95 -21.55 13.94
N GLU A 163 3.43 -22.75 14.24
CA GLU A 163 4.86 -23.08 14.15
C GLU A 163 5.38 -22.98 12.70
N LYS A 164 4.56 -23.33 11.70
CA LYS A 164 4.93 -23.16 10.28
C LYS A 164 5.07 -21.70 9.89
N ILE A 165 4.38 -20.78 10.58
CA ILE A 165 4.49 -19.35 10.35
C ILE A 165 5.82 -18.86 10.93
N LYS A 166 6.17 -19.27 12.17
CA LYS A 166 7.46 -18.94 12.80
C LYS A 166 8.63 -19.42 11.93
N GLU A 167 8.62 -20.68 11.51
CA GLU A 167 9.62 -21.27 10.60
C GLU A 167 9.79 -20.45 9.32
N HIS A 168 8.67 -20.04 8.70
CA HIS A 168 8.72 -19.20 7.50
C HIS A 168 9.37 -17.85 7.76
N LEU A 169 9.02 -17.16 8.86
CA LEU A 169 9.58 -15.86 9.20
C LEU A 169 11.10 -15.92 9.41
N ILE A 170 11.58 -16.98 10.06
CA ILE A 170 13.02 -17.24 10.24
C ILE A 170 13.70 -17.48 8.88
N ASN A 171 13.07 -18.30 8.03
CA ASN A 171 13.59 -18.63 6.70
C ASN A 171 13.72 -17.41 5.77
N ILE A 172 12.85 -16.39 5.92
CA ILE A 172 12.95 -15.13 5.18
C ILE A 172 13.86 -14.09 5.85
N GLY A 173 14.60 -14.50 6.90
CA GLY A 173 15.66 -13.72 7.52
C GLY A 173 15.23 -12.82 8.67
N ILE A 174 14.08 -13.07 9.31
CA ILE A 174 13.72 -12.39 10.56
C ILE A 174 14.45 -13.07 11.72
N ASP A 175 15.05 -12.26 12.58
CA ASP A 175 15.83 -12.74 13.74
C ASP A 175 14.97 -13.62 14.67
N GLN A 176 15.48 -14.80 15.00
CA GLN A 176 14.84 -15.75 15.90
C GLN A 176 14.44 -15.11 17.24
N ALA A 177 15.32 -14.28 17.83
CA ALA A 177 15.05 -13.64 19.11
C ALA A 177 13.87 -12.66 19.03
N ILE A 178 13.69 -11.98 17.88
CA ILE A 178 12.53 -11.11 17.65
C ILE A 178 11.25 -11.94 17.57
N ILE A 179 11.29 -13.09 16.86
CA ILE A 179 10.17 -14.01 16.77
C ILE A 179 9.81 -14.54 18.16
N ASP A 180 10.77 -15.04 18.92
CA ASP A 180 10.53 -15.61 20.24
C ASP A 180 9.94 -14.58 21.22
N GLU A 181 10.34 -13.31 21.14
CA GLU A 181 9.84 -12.25 22.02
C GLU A 181 8.45 -11.71 21.58
N ARG A 182 8.22 -11.53 20.28
CA ARG A 182 7.12 -10.67 19.79
C ARG A 182 6.06 -11.38 18.97
N PHE A 183 6.28 -12.63 18.60
CA PHE A 183 5.40 -13.34 17.68
C PHE A 183 3.95 -13.42 18.17
N GLU A 184 3.75 -13.70 19.46
CA GLU A 184 2.39 -13.74 20.05
C GLU A 184 1.70 -12.38 20.01
N MET A 185 2.46 -11.29 20.13
CA MET A 185 1.93 -9.93 20.01
C MET A 185 1.45 -9.66 18.58
N TYR A 186 2.22 -10.05 17.56
CA TYR A 186 1.82 -9.92 16.16
C TYR A 186 0.56 -10.74 15.85
N LEU A 187 0.49 -11.98 16.34
CA LEU A 187 -0.71 -12.81 16.19
C LEU A 187 -1.93 -12.18 16.86
N TYR A 188 -1.77 -11.71 18.10
CA TYR A 188 -2.86 -11.09 18.84
C TYR A 188 -3.37 -9.84 18.13
N ASP A 189 -2.47 -8.98 17.65
CA ASP A 189 -2.83 -7.73 16.99
C ASP A 189 -3.56 -7.99 15.66
N LEU A 190 -3.07 -8.96 14.87
CA LEU A 190 -3.75 -9.40 13.65
C LEU A 190 -5.16 -9.99 13.91
N LYS A 191 -5.33 -10.75 15.00
CA LYS A 191 -6.66 -11.24 15.44
C LYS A 191 -7.55 -10.08 15.87
N PHE A 192 -7.02 -9.15 16.66
CA PHE A 192 -7.73 -7.98 17.17
C PHE A 192 -8.22 -7.07 16.04
N LYS A 193 -7.39 -6.87 15.00
CA LYS A 193 -7.74 -6.16 13.77
C LYS A 193 -8.74 -6.91 12.88
N GLY A 194 -9.17 -8.11 13.27
CA GLY A 194 -10.13 -8.94 12.51
C GLY A 194 -9.55 -9.52 11.22
N LEU A 195 -8.22 -9.58 11.11
CA LEU A 195 -7.50 -10.06 9.93
C LEU A 195 -7.23 -11.56 10.00
N LEU A 196 -7.21 -12.12 11.20
CA LEU A 196 -7.06 -13.55 11.44
C LEU A 196 -8.21 -14.11 12.26
N SER A 197 -8.52 -15.37 12.02
CA SER A 197 -9.33 -16.24 12.86
C SER A 197 -8.43 -17.35 13.40
N ASN A 198 -8.75 -17.86 14.59
CA ASN A 198 -8.05 -18.98 15.19
C ASN A 198 -9.00 -20.10 15.57
N GLN A 199 -8.47 -21.31 15.54
CA GLN A 199 -9.10 -22.50 16.08
C GLN A 199 -8.03 -23.32 16.79
N GLU A 200 -8.34 -23.73 18.02
CA GLU A 200 -7.47 -24.63 18.77
C GLU A 200 -7.89 -26.08 18.48
N LEU A 201 -6.95 -26.87 17.95
CA LEU A 201 -7.16 -28.28 17.61
C LEU A 201 -6.10 -29.11 18.33
N ILE A 202 -6.51 -29.92 19.30
CA ILE A 202 -5.61 -30.84 20.03
C ILE A 202 -4.43 -30.08 20.69
N GLY A 203 -4.72 -28.92 21.29
CA GLY A 203 -3.70 -28.06 21.94
C GLY A 203 -2.75 -27.36 20.97
N ILE A 204 -3.00 -27.44 19.67
CA ILE A 204 -2.25 -26.73 18.63
C ILE A 204 -3.09 -25.55 18.16
N GLU A 205 -2.53 -24.34 18.25
CA GLU A 205 -3.16 -23.17 17.68
C GLU A 205 -3.02 -23.18 16.15
N ASN A 206 -4.16 -23.12 15.47
CA ASN A 206 -4.23 -23.03 14.03
C ASN A 206 -4.91 -21.72 13.63
N ILE A 207 -4.41 -21.12 12.56
CA ILE A 207 -4.75 -19.75 12.14
C ILE A 207 -5.26 -19.76 10.69
N ARG A 208 -6.19 -18.87 10.39
CA ARG A 208 -6.72 -18.64 9.04
C ARG A 208 -6.99 -17.17 8.77
N VAL A 209 -6.74 -16.72 7.53
CA VAL A 209 -7.15 -15.38 7.11
C VAL A 209 -8.67 -15.24 7.12
N THR A 210 -9.15 -14.04 7.42
CA THR A 210 -10.57 -13.67 7.27
C THR A 210 -10.84 -13.19 5.84
N PRO A 211 -12.12 -13.06 5.40
CA PRO A 211 -12.45 -12.42 4.13
C PRO A 211 -11.87 -11.00 3.99
N LEU A 212 -11.77 -10.27 5.11
CA LEU A 212 -11.15 -8.95 5.15
C LEU A 212 -9.67 -9.02 4.79
N SER A 213 -8.93 -9.98 5.37
CA SER A 213 -7.53 -10.24 5.01
C SER A 213 -7.34 -10.68 3.58
N GLU A 214 -8.18 -11.57 3.05
CA GLU A 214 -8.10 -11.96 1.64
C GLU A 214 -8.29 -10.76 0.72
N GLY A 215 -9.26 -9.89 1.02
CA GLY A 215 -9.46 -8.64 0.30
C GLY A 215 -8.25 -7.71 0.38
N LEU A 216 -7.68 -7.55 1.57
CA LEU A 216 -6.49 -6.73 1.80
C LEU A 216 -5.27 -7.26 1.04
N ILE A 217 -5.02 -8.57 1.09
CA ILE A 217 -3.89 -9.19 0.38
C ILE A 217 -4.09 -9.09 -1.13
N LYS A 218 -5.31 -9.29 -1.65
CA LYS A 218 -5.62 -9.04 -3.07
C LYS A 218 -5.40 -7.58 -3.45
N TYR A 219 -5.80 -6.65 -2.59
CA TYR A 219 -5.60 -5.21 -2.81
C TYR A 219 -4.11 -4.85 -2.92
N ILE A 220 -3.28 -5.41 -2.04
CA ILE A 220 -1.82 -5.23 -2.07
C ILE A 220 -1.19 -5.90 -3.29
N LYS A 221 -1.69 -7.06 -3.71
CA LYS A 221 -1.08 -7.91 -4.74
C LYS A 221 -1.56 -7.68 -6.16
N ALA A 222 -2.70 -7.03 -6.39
CA ALA A 222 -3.33 -7.01 -7.70
C ALA A 222 -2.31 -6.67 -8.81
N GLU A 223 -2.39 -7.40 -9.92
CA GLU A 223 -1.55 -7.28 -11.11
C GLU A 223 -2.36 -6.65 -12.25
#